data_AF-B6IHT6-F1
#
_entry.id   AF-B6IHT6-F1
#
_cell.length_a   1.000
_cell.length_b   1.000
_cell.length_c   1.000
_cell.angle_alpha   90.00
_cell.angle_beta   90.00
_cell.angle_gamma   90.00
#
_symmetry.space_group_name_H-M   'P 1'
#
loop_
_entity.id
_entity.type
_entity.pdbx_description
1 polymer ?
#
loop_
_entity_poly.entity_id
_entity_poly.type
_entity_poly.pdbx_seq_one_letter_code
_entity_poly.pdbx_strand_id
1 'polypeptide(L)'
;MKVDLHPQLPAVLTVLLDISGTVDVFTNSLVVYLVIFKSPALKRFRYYLLYSQLNTAVVDVYLAFLMKPVPIFPAMGGYTTGILATWFGISSHVQMTIMIFNMGMQAVAIFQTFLAKHQAIVSIDRRRVLRKLFYWRLVGIGFFLTIVTIWLYYLGDISKEQQIEYIRKNIPNLEQILMSNPSLDIYD
;
A
#
# COMPACT_ATOMS: atom_id res chain seq x y z
N MET A 1 26.37 7.90 14.27
CA MET A 1 26.12 6.72 13.41
C MET A 1 26.30 7.19 11.97
N LYS A 2 27.22 6.63 11.18
CA LYS A 2 27.34 7.02 9.76
C LYS A 2 26.12 6.47 9.02
N VAL A 3 25.27 7.37 8.52
CA VAL A 3 24.17 7.03 7.62
C VAL A 3 24.74 7.05 6.22
N ASP A 4 25.40 5.95 5.85
CA ASP A 4 25.80 5.73 4.47
C ASP A 4 24.62 5.03 3.79
N LEU A 5 23.76 5.80 3.10
CA LEU A 5 22.83 5.20 2.15
C LEU A 5 23.70 4.47 1.13
N HIS A 6 23.69 3.14 1.14
CA HIS A 6 24.49 2.39 0.18
C HIS A 6 24.11 2.89 -1.23
N PRO A 7 25.04 3.41 -2.04
CA PRO A 7 24.71 4.17 -3.25
C PRO A 7 23.91 3.35 -4.27
N GLN A 8 23.94 2.03 -4.15
CA GLN A 8 23.19 1.10 -4.98
C GLN A 8 21.75 0.84 -4.48
N LEU A 9 21.41 1.16 -3.23
CA LEU A 9 20.11 0.83 -2.62
C LEU A 9 18.93 1.45 -3.39
N PRO A 10 18.91 2.75 -3.75
CA PRO A 10 17.81 3.33 -4.51
C PRO A 10 17.69 2.73 -5.91
N ALA A 11 18.83 2.45 -6.57
CA ALA A 11 18.86 1.85 -7.90
C ALA A 11 18.31 0.42 -7.90
N VAL A 12 18.76 -0.42 -6.96
CA VAL A 12 18.28 -1.80 -6.79
C VAL A 12 16.79 -1.79 -6.46
N LEU A 13 16.36 -0.94 -5.53
CA LEU A 13 14.95 -0.86 -5.13
C LEU A 13 14.04 -0.45 -6.29
N THR A 14 14.47 0.53 -7.08
CA THR A 14 13.74 0.97 -8.28
C THR A 14 13.59 -0.18 -9.28
N VAL A 15 14.67 -0.90 -9.57
CA VAL A 15 14.64 -2.05 -10.49
C VAL A 15 13.73 -3.15 -9.96
N LEU A 16 13.78 -3.46 -8.66
CA LEU A 16 12.90 -4.47 -8.06
C LEU A 16 11.43 -4.07 -8.13
N LEU A 17 11.11 -2.80 -7.86
CA LEU A 17 9.74 -2.28 -7.96
C LEU A 17 9.23 -2.29 -9.41
N ASP A 18 10.08 -1.98 -10.39
CA ASP A 18 9.72 -2.04 -11.81
C ASP A 18 9.45 -3.48 -12.28
N ILE A 19 10.29 -4.42 -11.86
CA ILE A 19 10.11 -5.85 -12.16
C ILE A 19 8.83 -6.37 -11.50
N SER A 20 8.64 -6.11 -10.20
CA SER A 20 7.43 -6.52 -9.47
C SER A 20 6.20 -5.95 -10.14
N GLY A 21 6.15 -4.64 -10.36
CA GLY A 21 5.01 -3.98 -11.00
C GLY A 21 4.68 -4.55 -12.38
N THR A 22 5.69 -4.90 -13.18
CA THR A 22 5.47 -5.52 -14.49
C THR A 22 4.86 -6.92 -14.36
N VAL A 23 5.38 -7.75 -13.46
CA VAL A 23 4.85 -9.09 -13.18
C VAL A 23 3.43 -9.02 -12.62
N ASP A 24 3.18 -8.06 -11.73
CA ASP A 24 1.89 -7.87 -11.07
C ASP A 24 0.82 -7.42 -12.07
N VAL A 25 1.14 -6.47 -12.95
CA VAL A 25 0.23 -6.04 -14.04
C VAL A 25 -0.14 -7.22 -14.95
N PHE A 26 0.85 -8.03 -15.34
CA PHE A 26 0.59 -9.20 -16.18
C PHE A 26 -0.30 -10.24 -15.46
N THR A 27 0.06 -10.57 -14.22
CA THR A 27 -0.64 -11.56 -13.42
C THR A 27 -2.08 -11.12 -13.09
N ASN A 28 -2.27 -9.88 -12.65
CA ASN A 28 -3.59 -9.32 -12.35
C ASN A 28 -4.47 -9.30 -13.61
N SER A 29 -3.92 -8.91 -14.77
CA SER A 29 -4.65 -8.92 -16.04
C SER A 29 -5.08 -10.34 -16.45
N LEU A 30 -4.18 -11.33 -16.28
CA LEU A 30 -4.49 -12.74 -16.53
C LEU A 30 -5.61 -13.24 -15.60
N VAL A 31 -5.56 -12.92 -14.31
CA VAL A 31 -6.61 -13.33 -13.37
C VAL A 31 -7.96 -12.68 -13.73
N VAL A 32 -7.98 -11.38 -14.06
CA VAL A 32 -9.21 -10.70 -14.51
C VAL A 32 -9.79 -11.40 -15.75
N TYR A 33 -8.95 -11.72 -16.74
CA TYR A 33 -9.36 -12.46 -17.93
C TYR A 33 -9.96 -13.82 -17.58
N LEU A 34 -9.28 -14.61 -16.73
CA LEU A 34 -9.74 -15.93 -16.33
C LEU A 34 -11.07 -15.87 -15.57
N VAL A 35 -11.26 -14.87 -14.71
CA VAL A 35 -12.49 -14.72 -13.92
C VAL A 35 -13.67 -14.30 -14.81
N ILE A 36 -13.47 -13.40 -15.77
CA ILE A 36 -14.53 -12.93 -16.67
C ILE A 36 -14.92 -14.01 -17.67
N PHE A 37 -13.95 -14.62 -18.36
CA PHE A 37 -14.22 -15.44 -19.55
C PHE A 37 -14.19 -16.95 -19.28
N LYS A 38 -13.42 -17.41 -18.29
CA LYS A 38 -13.18 -18.85 -18.06
C LYS A 38 -13.81 -19.40 -16.78
N SER A 39 -14.44 -18.56 -15.98
CA SER A 39 -14.97 -18.95 -14.66
C SER A 39 -16.48 -18.73 -14.45
N PRO A 40 -17.36 -19.17 -15.38
CA PRO A 40 -18.82 -18.99 -15.22
C PRO A 40 -19.38 -19.73 -13.99
N ALA A 41 -18.73 -20.80 -13.56
CA ALA A 41 -19.13 -21.60 -12.40
C ALA A 41 -19.03 -20.84 -11.05
N LEU A 42 -18.26 -19.75 -10.96
CA LEU A 42 -18.05 -19.01 -9.70
C LEU A 42 -19.27 -18.16 -9.28
N LYS A 43 -20.34 -18.07 -10.08
CA LYS A 43 -21.60 -17.36 -9.76
C LYS A 43 -21.33 -15.98 -9.12
N ARG A 44 -21.78 -15.73 -7.89
CA ARG A 44 -21.58 -14.45 -7.16
C ARG A 44 -20.16 -14.27 -6.63
N PHE A 45 -19.42 -15.35 -6.38
CA PHE A 45 -18.06 -15.29 -5.85
C PHE A 45 -17.08 -14.59 -6.80
N ARG A 46 -17.35 -14.66 -8.11
CA ARG A 46 -16.56 -13.97 -9.14
C ARG A 46 -16.41 -12.46 -8.89
N TYR A 47 -17.45 -11.81 -8.35
CA TYR A 47 -17.44 -10.37 -8.13
C TYR A 47 -16.54 -9.97 -6.95
N TYR A 48 -16.49 -10.80 -5.89
CA TYR A 48 -15.56 -10.57 -4.78
C TYR A 48 -14.11 -10.74 -5.24
N LEU A 49 -13.83 -11.78 -6.04
CA LEU A 49 -12.51 -11.98 -6.65
C LEU A 49 -12.12 -10.82 -7.57
N LEU A 50 -13.00 -10.38 -8.47
CA LEU A 50 -12.72 -9.24 -9.35
C LEU A 50 -12.45 -7.97 -8.53
N TYR A 51 -13.26 -7.71 -7.49
CA TYR A 51 -13.05 -6.57 -6.61
C TYR A 51 -11.69 -6.61 -5.93
N SER A 52 -11.27 -7.74 -5.37
CA SER A 52 -9.94 -7.85 -4.75
C SER A 52 -8.81 -7.68 -5.78
N GLN A 53 -8.93 -8.25 -6.97
CA GLN A 53 -7.89 -8.12 -8.01
C GLN A 53 -7.78 -6.70 -8.56
N LEU A 54 -8.89 -5.97 -8.68
CA LEU A 54 -8.86 -4.56 -9.08
C LEU A 54 -8.17 -3.69 -8.02
N ASN A 55 -8.45 -3.92 -6.74
CA ASN A 55 -7.75 -3.19 -5.67
C ASN A 55 -6.25 -3.50 -5.66
N THR A 56 -5.87 -4.77 -5.86
CA THR A 56 -4.46 -5.17 -5.99
C THR A 56 -3.79 -4.47 -7.17
N ALA A 57 -4.40 -4.50 -8.35
CA ALA A 57 -3.85 -3.81 -9.52
C ALA A 57 -3.66 -2.30 -9.30
N VAL A 58 -4.57 -1.64 -8.58
CA VAL A 58 -4.43 -0.22 -8.23
C VAL A 58 -3.22 0.00 -7.31
N VAL A 59 -3.06 -0.82 -6.28
CA VAL A 59 -1.91 -0.74 -5.35
C VAL A 59 -0.59 -0.97 -6.11
N ASP A 60 -0.53 -1.98 -6.96
CA ASP A 60 0.69 -2.35 -7.68
C ASP A 60 1.10 -1.25 -8.66
N VAL A 61 0.15 -0.70 -9.43
CA VAL A 61 0.41 0.43 -10.34
C VAL A 61 0.84 1.68 -9.56
N TYR A 62 0.21 1.95 -8.42
CA TYR A 62 0.56 3.09 -7.59
C TYR A 62 2.00 2.96 -7.04
N LEU A 63 2.38 1.77 -6.57
CA LEU A 63 3.71 1.53 -6.01
C LEU A 63 4.80 1.51 -7.09
N ALA A 64 4.52 0.88 -8.23
CA ALA A 64 5.46 0.72 -9.33
C ALA A 64 5.74 2.02 -10.09
N PHE A 65 4.77 2.93 -10.23
CA PHE A 65 4.95 4.12 -11.07
C PHE A 65 4.80 5.44 -10.31
N LEU A 66 3.83 5.54 -9.39
CA LEU A 66 3.42 6.82 -8.82
C LEU A 66 4.27 7.22 -7.61
N MET A 67 4.47 6.31 -6.65
CA MET A 67 5.14 6.62 -5.39
C MET A 67 6.62 6.22 -5.36
N LYS A 68 7.00 5.00 -5.78
CA LYS A 68 8.36 4.44 -5.63
C LYS A 68 9.08 4.90 -4.34
N PRO A 69 8.70 4.33 -3.18
CA PRO A 69 9.28 4.74 -1.90
C PRO A 69 10.72 4.23 -1.75
N VAL A 70 11.61 5.07 -1.24
CA VAL A 70 12.97 4.72 -0.86
C VAL A 70 13.12 4.92 0.65
N PRO A 71 13.20 3.84 1.45
CA PRO A 71 13.42 3.96 2.88
C PRO A 71 14.86 4.41 3.17
N ILE A 72 15.01 5.26 4.19
CA ILE A 72 16.31 5.68 4.70
C ILE A 72 16.58 4.92 5.99
N PHE A 73 17.61 4.09 6.02
CA PHE A 73 18.05 3.43 7.26
C PHE A 73 19.20 4.21 7.89
N PRO A 74 19.28 4.29 9.24
CA PRO A 74 18.44 3.67 10.26
C PRO A 74 17.28 4.55 10.77
N ALA A 75 17.07 5.74 10.21
CA ALA A 75 15.97 6.62 10.61
C ALA A 75 14.61 6.02 10.21
N MET A 76 13.52 6.31 10.94
CA MET A 76 12.19 5.99 10.45
C MET A 76 11.77 7.07 9.45
N GLY A 77 12.24 6.94 8.20
CA GLY A 77 11.99 7.95 7.19
C GLY A 77 12.22 7.44 5.78
N GLY A 78 11.82 8.23 4.80
CA GLY A 78 11.95 7.88 3.40
C GLY A 78 11.57 9.03 2.49
N TYR A 79 11.98 8.92 1.24
CA TYR A 79 11.56 9.84 0.18
C TYR A 79 10.97 9.03 -0.96
N THR A 80 10.19 9.70 -1.80
CA THR A 80 9.55 9.09 -2.95
C THR A 80 10.17 9.61 -4.25
N THR A 81 10.41 8.70 -5.21
CA THR A 81 11.02 9.02 -6.51
C THR A 81 10.08 8.80 -7.69
N GLY A 82 8.81 8.43 -7.43
CA GLY A 82 7.83 8.20 -8.46
C GLY A 82 7.31 9.49 -9.12
N ILE A 83 6.37 9.32 -10.05
CA ILE A 83 5.79 10.43 -10.85
C ILE A 83 5.15 11.50 -9.96
N LEU A 84 4.51 11.12 -8.85
CA LEU A 84 3.84 12.07 -7.95
C LEU A 84 4.82 13.03 -7.27
N ALA A 85 6.02 12.55 -6.94
CA ALA A 85 7.05 13.37 -6.32
C ALA A 85 7.77 14.22 -7.38
N THR A 86 8.14 13.60 -8.50
CA THR A 86 9.00 14.23 -9.52
C THR A 86 8.26 15.25 -10.39
N TRP A 87 7.01 14.98 -10.79
CA TRP A 87 6.27 15.85 -11.70
C TRP A 87 5.32 16.80 -10.99
N PHE A 88 4.73 16.35 -9.87
CA PHE A 88 3.73 17.14 -9.13
C PHE A 88 4.25 17.70 -7.80
N GLY A 89 5.44 17.33 -7.35
CA GLY A 89 6.03 17.85 -6.12
C GLY A 89 5.25 17.49 -4.85
N ILE A 90 4.44 16.43 -4.87
CA ILE A 90 3.61 16.01 -3.72
C ILE A 90 4.53 15.47 -2.62
N SER A 91 4.31 15.87 -1.36
CA SER A 91 5.06 15.36 -0.20
C SER A 91 4.96 13.83 -0.06
N SER A 92 6.04 13.20 0.42
CA SER A 92 6.07 11.75 0.64
C SER A 92 5.07 11.30 1.72
N HIS A 93 4.78 12.12 2.73
CA HIS A 93 3.76 11.87 3.75
C HIS A 93 2.36 11.72 3.14
N VAL A 94 1.98 12.64 2.25
CA VAL A 94 0.69 12.57 1.54
C VAL A 94 0.65 11.34 0.62
N GLN A 95 1.73 11.06 -0.11
CA GLN A 95 1.81 9.89 -0.98
C GLN A 95 1.69 8.57 -0.19
N MET A 96 2.32 8.50 0.99
CA MET A 96 2.24 7.33 1.87
C MET A 96 0.87 7.21 2.52
N THR A 97 0.21 8.31 2.88
CA THR A 97 -1.17 8.32 3.37
C THR A 97 -2.12 7.70 2.33
N ILE A 98 -1.98 8.07 1.06
CA ILE A 98 -2.73 7.48 -0.05
C ILE A 98 -2.39 5.99 -0.20
N MET A 99 -1.12 5.59 -0.07
CA MET A 99 -0.71 4.19 -0.12
C MET A 99 -1.38 3.35 0.98
N ILE A 100 -1.34 3.83 2.23
CA ILE A 100 -1.96 3.16 3.39
C ILE A 100 -3.46 2.99 3.17
N PHE A 101 -4.13 3.99 2.60
CA PHE A 101 -5.54 3.88 2.22
C PHE A 101 -5.76 2.74 1.20
N ASN A 102 -4.99 2.73 0.11
CA ASN A 102 -5.14 1.71 -0.93
C ASN A 102 -4.84 0.30 -0.39
N MET A 103 -3.79 0.13 0.41
CA MET A 103 -3.45 -1.15 1.05
C MET A 103 -4.55 -1.60 2.03
N GLY A 104 -5.12 -0.67 2.80
CA GLY A 104 -6.23 -0.98 3.71
C GLY A 104 -7.50 -1.42 2.98
N MET A 105 -7.83 -0.76 1.86
CA MET A 105 -8.95 -1.17 1.00
C MET A 105 -8.70 -2.55 0.38
N GLN A 106 -7.48 -2.81 -0.11
CA GLN A 106 -7.06 -4.10 -0.64
C GLN A 106 -7.16 -5.21 0.42
N ALA A 107 -6.68 -4.97 1.64
CA ALA A 107 -6.74 -5.93 2.73
C ALA A 107 -8.19 -6.32 3.07
N VAL A 108 -9.10 -5.34 3.13
CA VAL A 108 -10.53 -5.59 3.37
C VAL A 108 -11.16 -6.37 2.20
N ALA A 109 -10.81 -6.04 0.96
CA ALA A 109 -11.28 -6.76 -0.22
C ALA A 109 -10.84 -8.23 -0.22
N ILE A 110 -9.57 -8.50 0.09
CA ILE A 110 -9.02 -9.86 0.23
C ILE A 110 -9.74 -10.61 1.34
N PHE A 111 -9.89 -10.00 2.52
CA PHE A 111 -10.61 -10.59 3.65
C PHE A 111 -12.05 -10.94 3.28
N GLN A 112 -12.77 -10.04 2.61
CA GLN A 112 -14.12 -10.26 2.13
C GLN A 112 -14.19 -11.44 1.15
N THR A 113 -13.23 -11.57 0.24
CA THR A 113 -13.13 -12.70 -0.70
C THR A 113 -12.94 -14.03 0.04
N PHE A 114 -12.02 -14.09 1.01
CA PHE A 114 -11.83 -15.29 1.83
C PHE A 114 -13.09 -15.64 2.63
N LEU A 115 -13.75 -14.64 3.22
CA LEU A 115 -14.97 -14.85 3.98
C LEU A 115 -16.11 -15.36 3.09
N ALA A 116 -16.27 -14.79 1.89
CA ALA A 116 -17.25 -15.24 0.90
C ALA A 116 -16.99 -16.69 0.46
N LYS A 117 -15.72 -17.05 0.22
CA LYS A 117 -15.32 -18.42 -0.14
C LYS A 117 -15.61 -19.41 0.99
N HIS A 118 -15.25 -19.05 2.23
CA HIS A 118 -15.53 -19.86 3.41
C HIS A 118 -17.03 -20.11 3.56
N GLN A 119 -17.86 -19.06 3.45
CA GLN A 119 -19.32 -19.19 3.53
C GLN A 119 -19.89 -20.07 2.42
N ALA A 120 -19.34 -20.01 1.20
CA ALA A 120 -19.77 -20.87 0.11
C ALA A 120 -19.51 -22.37 0.41
N ILE A 121 -18.33 -22.70 0.93
CA ILE A 121 -17.97 -24.09 1.29
C ILE A 121 -18.83 -24.60 2.45
N VAL A 122 -18.91 -23.82 3.52
CA VAL A 122 -19.66 -24.17 4.74
C VAL A 122 -21.17 -24.28 4.49
N SER A 123 -21.70 -23.57 3.49
CA SER A 123 -23.12 -23.70 3.13
C SER A 123 -23.50 -25.09 2.62
N ILE A 124 -22.53 -25.88 2.13
CA ILE A 124 -22.74 -27.26 1.67
C ILE A 124 -22.99 -28.18 2.86
N ASP A 125 -22.23 -28.04 3.94
CA ASP A 125 -22.31 -28.87 5.16
C ASP A 125 -23.28 -28.28 6.22
N ARG A 126 -23.84 -27.08 5.98
CA ARG A 126 -24.71 -26.29 6.88
C ARG A 126 -24.15 -26.00 8.29
N ARG A 127 -22.95 -26.47 8.64
CA ARG A 127 -22.29 -26.20 9.92
C ARG A 127 -21.46 -24.92 9.84
N ARG A 128 -21.71 -23.94 10.73
CA ARG A 128 -20.98 -22.65 10.85
C ARG A 128 -21.30 -21.58 9.79
N VAL A 129 -22.48 -21.64 9.16
CA VAL A 129 -22.96 -20.54 8.29
C VAL A 129 -23.17 -19.28 9.12
N LEU A 130 -22.53 -18.19 8.73
CA LEU A 130 -22.65 -16.92 9.43
C LEU A 130 -23.99 -16.25 9.10
N ARG A 131 -24.61 -15.64 10.10
CA ARG A 131 -25.76 -14.76 9.89
C ARG A 131 -25.31 -13.56 9.06
N LYS A 132 -26.14 -13.11 8.10
CA LYS A 132 -25.84 -11.97 7.22
C LYS A 132 -25.39 -10.72 7.98
N LEU A 133 -26.02 -10.41 9.10
CA LEU A 133 -25.66 -9.27 9.95
C LEU A 133 -24.23 -9.40 10.51
N PHE A 134 -23.84 -10.60 10.96
CA PHE A 134 -22.51 -10.83 11.50
C PHE A 134 -21.44 -10.77 10.39
N TYR A 135 -21.73 -11.30 9.20
CA TYR A 135 -20.86 -11.17 8.03
C TYR A 135 -20.54 -9.69 7.72
N TRP A 136 -21.57 -8.84 7.60
CA TRP A 136 -21.38 -7.43 7.28
C TRP A 136 -20.73 -6.64 8.41
N ARG A 137 -20.93 -7.04 9.68
CA ARG A 137 -20.21 -6.47 10.82
C ARG A 137 -18.71 -6.73 10.75
N LEU A 138 -18.28 -7.95 10.41
CA LEU A 138 -16.85 -8.27 10.26
C LEU A 138 -16.19 -7.42 9.16
N VAL A 139 -16.85 -7.30 8.00
CA VAL A 139 -16.37 -6.47 6.89
C VAL A 139 -16.34 -4.98 7.30
N GLY A 140 -17.38 -4.50 7.99
CA GLY A 140 -17.46 -3.13 8.49
C GLY A 140 -16.36 -2.78 9.51
N ILE A 141 -16.00 -3.72 10.39
CA ILE A 141 -14.86 -3.56 11.31
C ILE A 141 -13.56 -3.40 10.52
N GLY A 142 -13.36 -4.17 9.45
CA GLY A 142 -12.19 -4.03 8.58
C GLY A 142 -12.07 -2.63 7.99
N PHE A 143 -13.15 -2.09 7.40
CA PHE A 143 -13.15 -0.72 6.88
C PHE A 143 -12.92 0.32 7.98
N PHE A 144 -13.53 0.14 9.15
CA PHE A 144 -13.33 1.05 10.29
C PHE A 144 -11.86 1.10 10.72
N LEU A 145 -11.20 -0.06 10.86
CA LEU A 145 -9.78 -0.13 11.21
C LEU A 145 -8.89 0.53 10.16
N THR A 146 -9.21 0.38 8.88
CA THR A 146 -8.51 1.10 7.79
C THR A 146 -8.64 2.61 7.95
N ILE A 147 -9.85 3.12 8.17
CA ILE A 147 -10.09 4.57 8.35
C ILE A 147 -9.34 5.11 9.56
N VAL A 148 -9.39 4.40 10.69
CA VAL A 148 -8.67 4.79 11.92
C VAL A 148 -7.16 4.83 11.66
N THR A 149 -6.59 3.82 11.00
CA THR A 149 -5.16 3.78 10.69
C THR A 149 -4.73 4.98 9.82
N ILE A 150 -5.51 5.32 8.79
CA ILE A 150 -5.22 6.47 7.92
C ILE A 150 -5.28 7.77 8.72
N TRP A 151 -6.32 7.94 9.54
CA TRP A 151 -6.48 9.11 10.38
C TRP A 151 -5.33 9.29 11.35
N LEU A 152 -4.92 8.21 12.03
CA LEU A 152 -3.78 8.23 12.95
C LEU A 152 -2.47 8.55 12.23
N TYR A 153 -2.27 7.98 11.04
CA TYR A 153 -1.07 8.25 10.24
C TYR A 153 -1.02 9.71 9.80
N TYR A 154 -2.13 10.25 9.28
CA TYR A 154 -2.22 11.63 8.82
C TYR A 154 -2.05 12.65 9.95
N LEU A 155 -2.52 12.33 11.16
CA LEU A 155 -2.28 13.17 12.34
C LEU A 155 -0.85 13.07 12.89
N GLY A 156 -0.11 12.04 12.50
CA GLY A 156 1.30 11.85 12.87
C GLY A 156 2.28 12.66 12.00
N ASP A 157 1.80 13.56 11.15
CA ASP A 157 2.64 14.45 10.37
C ASP A 157 3.43 15.40 11.29
N ILE A 158 4.73 15.51 11.05
CA ILE A 158 5.65 16.37 11.81
C ILE A 158 6.00 17.55 10.92
N SER A 159 6.07 18.77 11.48
CA SER A 159 6.40 19.94 10.67
C SER A 159 7.79 19.80 10.06
N LYS A 160 7.99 20.33 8.84
CA LYS A 160 9.29 20.28 8.18
C LYS A 160 10.39 20.95 8.99
N GLU A 161 10.07 22.00 9.76
CA GLU A 161 11.06 22.63 10.65
C GLU A 161 11.51 21.68 11.76
N GLN A 162 10.57 20.95 12.38
CA GLN A 162 10.86 19.98 13.43
C GLN A 162 11.66 18.78 12.88
N GLN A 163 11.33 18.30 11.68
CA GLN A 163 12.11 17.26 11.00
C GLN A 163 13.56 17.71 10.77
N ILE A 164 13.76 18.93 10.25
CA ILE A 164 15.10 19.49 10.01
C ILE A 164 15.87 19.65 11.33
N GLU A 165 15.21 20.09 12.40
CA GLU A 165 15.81 20.22 13.73
C GLU A 165 16.25 18.85 14.30
N TYR A 166 15.38 17.84 14.20
CA TYR A 166 15.71 16.46 14.60
C TYR A 166 16.91 15.92 13.82
N ILE A 167 16.92 16.11 12.49
CA ILE A 167 18.00 15.67 11.61
C ILE A 167 19.30 16.38 11.97
N ARG A 168 19.28 17.70 12.18
CA ARG A 168 20.47 18.47 12.57
C ARG A 168 21.02 18.01 13.92
N LYS A 169 20.15 17.62 14.85
CA LYS A 169 20.52 17.17 16.19
C LYS A 169 21.04 15.74 16.23
N ASN A 170 20.44 14.82 15.45
CA ASN A 170 20.69 13.39 15.55
C ASN A 170 21.49 12.79 14.37
N ILE A 171 21.39 13.37 13.17
CA ILE A 171 21.97 12.83 11.92
C ILE A 171 22.45 13.95 10.96
N PRO A 172 23.54 14.67 11.28
CA PRO A 172 24.01 15.82 10.46
C PRO A 172 24.41 15.45 9.03
N ASN A 173 24.79 14.19 8.76
CA ASN A 173 25.14 13.72 7.40
C ASN A 173 23.94 13.61 6.44
N LEU A 174 22.70 13.67 6.94
CA LEU A 174 21.49 13.57 6.13
C LEU A 174 21.06 14.91 5.51
N GLU A 175 21.66 16.03 5.95
CA GLU A 175 21.37 17.38 5.45
C GLU A 175 21.68 17.52 3.94
N GLN A 176 22.71 16.83 3.43
CA GLN A 176 23.00 16.77 2.00
C GLN A 176 21.94 16.00 1.18
N ILE A 177 21.31 14.99 1.78
CA ILE A 177 20.23 14.22 1.14
C ILE A 177 18.92 15.01 1.12
N LEU A 178 18.64 15.78 2.19
CA LEU A 178 17.55 16.76 2.24
C LEU A 178 17.66 17.83 1.15
N MET A 179 18.85 18.43 0.99
CA MET A 179 19.09 19.47 -0.02
C MET A 179 18.94 18.96 -1.44
N SER A 180 19.12 17.66 -1.68
CA SER A 180 18.97 17.02 -2.99
C SER A 180 17.57 16.46 -3.24
N ASN A 181 16.78 16.14 -2.20
CA ASN A 181 15.46 15.52 -2.34
C ASN A 181 14.41 16.24 -1.47
N PRO A 182 13.68 17.23 -2.02
CA PRO A 182 12.71 18.05 -1.27
C PRO A 182 11.46 17.27 -0.79
N SER A 183 11.28 16.03 -1.27
CA SER A 183 10.22 15.12 -0.85
C SER A 183 10.53 14.32 0.42
N LEU A 184 11.74 14.43 0.98
CA LEU A 184 12.12 13.65 2.17
C LEU A 184 11.22 13.95 3.37
N ASP A 185 10.65 12.89 3.97
CA ASP A 185 9.91 12.95 5.23
C ASP A 185 10.52 11.94 6.24
N ILE A 186 10.67 12.38 7.49
CA ILE A 186 11.23 11.59 8.60
C ILE A 186 10.30 11.67 9.80
N TYR A 187 10.16 10.55 10.50
CA TYR A 187 9.38 10.39 11.72
C TYR A 187 10.31 10.15 12.91
N ASP A 188 9.94 10.71 14.06
CA ASP A 188 10.65 10.58 15.34
C ASP A 188 10.51 9.19 15.99
#